data_AF-A0A7C4LTX2-F1
#
_entry.id   AF-A0A7C4LTX2-F1
#
_cell.length_a   1.000
_cell.length_b   1.000
_cell.length_c   1.000
_cell.angle_alpha   90.00
_cell.angle_beta   90.00
_cell.angle_gamma   90.00
#
_symmetry.space_group_name_H-M   'P 1'
#
loop_
_entity.id
_entity.type
_entity.pdbx_description
1 polymer ?
#
loop_
_entity_poly.entity_id
_entity_poly.type
_entity_poly.pdbx_seq_one_letter_code
_entity_poly.pdbx_strand_id
1 'polypeptide(L)'
;MNWRFIIAVCGWGLGLAAPVARAAEPLAVARTNGSLAVSGFDKGAGLGLDFGLPAQAPEQCWSDDDGLPMLHQRWEKGGIRYHQTLMLTRLGEGCPSPSALGEAVLWVRVSGENLATDYTNATAKLAARLGGQPVPLTLAGGMVMAHRGGNPEPLAILDLPAGAAAATNGATLEFEGHMPPGTSGAMVLKLPLFRPLTPEQIERIKFLEYDDEWQRLKKAWARRDTNQPGWFPFRAETSAAK
;
A
#
# COMPACT_ATOMS: atom_id res chain seq x y z
N MET A 1 -11.26 9.60 80.17
CA MET A 1 -11.91 9.67 78.83
C MET A 1 -10.80 9.91 77.83
N ASN A 2 -10.12 8.91 77.23
CA ASN A 2 -10.54 7.77 76.41
C ASN A 2 -11.08 8.18 75.02
N TRP A 3 -10.46 7.59 73.98
CA TRP A 3 -10.82 7.46 72.53
C TRP A 3 -9.98 8.31 71.55
N ARG A 4 -9.54 7.86 70.36
CA ARG A 4 -9.28 6.55 69.72
C ARG A 4 -8.53 6.91 68.39
N PHE A 5 -7.64 6.03 67.93
CA PHE A 5 -6.92 6.15 66.64
C PHE A 5 -7.87 6.03 65.42
N ILE A 6 -7.58 6.75 64.32
CA ILE A 6 -7.65 6.24 62.94
C ILE A 6 -6.44 6.80 62.16
N ILE A 7 -5.63 5.90 61.62
CA ILE A 7 -4.55 6.18 60.66
C ILE A 7 -5.14 6.06 59.26
N ALA A 8 -4.95 7.07 58.42
CA ALA A 8 -5.07 6.95 56.97
C ALA A 8 -3.83 7.57 56.33
N VAL A 9 -2.95 6.71 55.83
CA VAL A 9 -1.77 7.07 55.04
C VAL A 9 -2.25 7.40 53.63
N CYS A 10 -2.19 8.68 53.25
CA CYS A 10 -2.32 9.12 51.86
C CYS A 10 -1.17 10.06 51.54
N GLY A 11 -0.29 9.67 50.61
CA GLY A 11 0.65 10.62 50.03
C GLY A 11 1.93 10.02 49.48
N TRP A 12 1.86 9.06 48.54
CA TRP A 12 3.02 8.68 47.73
C TRP A 12 2.62 8.57 46.25
N GLY A 13 3.16 9.50 45.45
CA GLY A 13 3.57 9.33 44.05
C GLY A 13 2.57 8.75 43.05
N LEU A 14 1.66 9.57 42.53
CA LEU A 14 1.13 9.34 41.19
C LEU A 14 2.17 9.84 40.18
N GLY A 15 3.02 8.90 39.74
CA GLY A 15 3.77 9.07 38.51
C GLY A 15 2.77 9.37 37.38
N LEU A 16 2.92 10.53 36.76
CA LEU A 16 2.33 10.81 35.45
C LEU A 16 2.90 9.77 34.49
N ALA A 17 2.20 8.65 34.33
CA ALA A 17 2.37 7.83 33.15
C ALA A 17 2.04 8.75 31.97
N ALA A 18 3.10 9.18 31.28
CA ALA A 18 2.96 9.82 29.98
C ALA A 18 1.98 8.95 29.17
N PRO A 19 1.02 9.53 28.44
CA PRO A 19 0.19 8.74 27.55
C PRO A 19 1.15 7.99 26.64
N VAL A 20 1.21 6.67 26.79
CA VAL A 20 1.87 5.80 25.82
C VAL A 20 1.16 6.14 24.53
N ALA A 21 1.82 6.90 23.66
CA ALA A 21 1.30 7.25 22.36
C ALA A 21 0.97 5.93 21.70
N ARG A 22 -0.32 5.60 21.66
CA ARG A 22 -0.83 4.41 20.98
C ARG A 22 -0.29 4.56 19.57
N ALA A 23 0.65 3.70 19.19
CA ALA A 23 1.28 3.75 17.89
C ALA A 23 0.15 3.86 16.86
N ALA A 24 0.13 4.96 16.10
CA ALA A 24 -0.90 5.17 15.10
C ALA A 24 -0.96 3.92 14.24
N GLU A 25 -2.15 3.33 14.09
CA GLU A 25 -2.31 2.10 13.31
C GLU A 25 -1.74 2.33 11.90
N PRO A 26 -1.02 1.35 11.33
CA PRO A 26 -0.45 1.51 10.00
C PRO A 26 -1.58 1.74 8.99
N LEU A 27 -1.33 2.66 8.06
CA LEU A 27 -2.24 2.92 6.96
C LEU A 27 -2.33 1.71 6.04
N ALA A 28 -1.20 1.06 5.78
CA ALA A 28 -1.15 -0.14 4.94
C ALA A 28 -0.28 -1.23 5.56
N VAL A 29 -0.78 -2.46 5.53
CA VAL A 29 -0.10 -3.67 6.00
C VAL A 29 0.22 -4.56 4.81
N ALA A 30 1.50 -4.67 4.48
CA ALA A 30 2.03 -5.56 3.45
C ALA A 30 2.26 -6.95 4.04
N ARG A 31 1.66 -7.97 3.45
CA ARG A 31 1.77 -9.35 3.95
C ARG A 31 2.86 -10.12 3.23
N THR A 32 3.37 -11.16 3.87
CA THR A 32 4.42 -12.03 3.29
C THR A 32 4.02 -12.74 1.99
N ASN A 33 2.73 -12.91 1.72
CA ASN A 33 2.23 -13.45 0.45
C ASN A 33 2.02 -12.36 -0.63
N GLY A 34 2.51 -11.15 -0.39
CA GLY A 34 2.38 -10.00 -1.28
C GLY A 34 1.00 -9.35 -1.33
N SER A 35 0.04 -9.81 -0.52
CA SER A 35 -1.24 -9.10 -0.35
C SER A 35 -1.09 -7.86 0.52
N LEU A 36 -1.97 -6.89 0.33
CA LEU A 36 -1.98 -5.61 1.03
C LEU A 36 -3.32 -5.39 1.72
N ALA A 37 -3.31 -4.94 2.97
CA ALA A 37 -4.49 -4.42 3.64
C ALA A 37 -4.33 -2.92 3.87
N VAL A 38 -5.32 -2.12 3.45
CA VAL A 38 -5.34 -0.66 3.60
C VAL A 38 -6.47 -0.28 4.55
N SER A 39 -6.13 0.46 5.59
CA SER A 39 -7.02 0.93 6.64
C SER A 39 -7.76 2.21 6.22
N GLY A 40 -8.97 2.40 6.74
CA GLY A 40 -9.69 3.66 6.60
C GLY A 40 -10.18 3.99 5.18
N PHE A 41 -10.26 3.00 4.29
CA PHE A 41 -10.69 3.17 2.91
C PHE A 41 -12.22 3.29 2.81
N ASP A 42 -12.74 4.17 1.96
CA ASP A 42 -14.18 4.31 1.67
C ASP A 42 -15.11 4.27 2.92
N LYS A 43 -15.24 5.42 3.60
CA LYS A 43 -16.02 5.59 4.84
C LYS A 43 -15.55 4.71 6.00
N GLY A 44 -14.26 4.35 6.02
CA GLY A 44 -13.64 3.62 7.12
C GLY A 44 -13.64 2.10 6.96
N ALA A 45 -14.13 1.56 5.84
CA ALA A 45 -13.96 0.16 5.50
C ALA A 45 -12.48 -0.21 5.26
N GLY A 46 -12.12 -1.48 5.45
CA GLY A 46 -10.81 -1.97 5.04
C GLY A 46 -10.82 -2.36 3.55
N LEU A 47 -9.74 -2.05 2.83
CA LEU A 47 -9.48 -2.56 1.48
C LEU A 47 -8.37 -3.62 1.52
N GLY A 48 -8.66 -4.83 1.07
CA GLY A 48 -7.66 -5.86 0.82
C GLY A 48 -7.35 -5.96 -0.67
N LEU A 49 -6.08 -5.94 -1.05
CA LEU A 49 -5.60 -6.18 -2.41
C LEU A 49 -4.72 -7.43 -2.43
N ASP A 50 -4.84 -8.22 -3.49
CA ASP A 50 -4.01 -9.40 -3.73
C ASP A 50 -3.40 -9.29 -5.12
N PHE A 51 -2.08 -9.43 -5.19
CA PHE A 51 -1.31 -9.20 -6.41
C PHE A 51 -0.86 -10.50 -7.10
N GLY A 52 -1.24 -11.67 -6.57
CA GLY A 52 -0.83 -12.97 -7.12
C GLY A 52 0.66 -13.26 -6.97
N LEU A 53 1.34 -12.61 -6.02
CA LEU A 53 2.75 -12.83 -5.71
C LEU A 53 3.00 -14.21 -5.06
N PRO A 54 4.25 -14.69 -5.03
CA PRO A 54 4.57 -15.96 -4.39
C PRO A 54 4.04 -16.04 -2.95
N ALA A 55 3.34 -17.13 -2.63
CA ALA A 55 2.74 -17.33 -1.30
C ALA A 55 3.78 -17.53 -0.17
N GLN A 56 5.01 -17.90 -0.52
CA GLN A 56 6.12 -18.01 0.43
C GLN A 56 6.53 -16.63 0.95
N ALA A 57 7.21 -16.59 2.09
CA ALA A 57 7.72 -15.33 2.62
C ALA A 57 8.73 -14.67 1.66
N PRO A 58 8.78 -13.33 1.62
CA PRO A 58 9.79 -12.63 0.85
C PRO A 58 11.17 -12.96 1.41
N GLU A 59 12.14 -13.05 0.51
CA GLU A 59 13.55 -13.18 0.87
C GLU A 59 14.07 -11.94 1.60
N GLN A 60 13.54 -10.78 1.20
CA GLN A 60 13.93 -9.49 1.74
C GLN A 60 12.71 -8.60 1.92
N CYS A 61 12.69 -7.90 3.04
CA CYS A 61 11.73 -6.84 3.33
C CYS A 61 12.51 -5.68 3.95
N TRP A 62 12.44 -4.50 3.34
CA TRP A 62 13.18 -3.33 3.81
C TRP A 62 12.43 -2.04 3.50
N SER A 63 12.69 -1.00 4.28
CA SER A 63 12.32 0.37 3.98
C SER A 63 13.56 1.14 3.54
N ASP A 64 13.36 2.21 2.79
CA ASP A 64 14.44 3.16 2.53
C ASP A 64 14.88 3.87 3.82
N ASP A 65 16.13 4.31 3.82
CA ASP A 65 16.74 5.03 4.94
C ASP A 65 15.95 6.30 5.32
N ASP A 66 16.18 6.82 6.52
CA ASP A 66 15.57 8.06 7.04
C ASP A 66 14.04 8.05 7.18
N GLY A 67 13.41 6.86 7.18
CA GLY A 67 11.98 6.70 7.44
C GLY A 67 11.08 7.21 6.30
N LEU A 68 11.63 7.34 5.10
CA LEU A 68 10.88 7.68 3.89
C LEU A 68 9.69 6.71 3.74
N PRO A 69 8.47 7.17 3.38
CA PRO A 69 7.28 6.32 3.36
C PRO A 69 7.28 5.43 2.11
N MET A 70 8.21 4.48 2.10
CA MET A 70 8.39 3.45 1.09
C MET A 70 8.76 2.12 1.76
N LEU A 71 8.12 1.04 1.31
CA LEU A 71 8.37 -0.32 1.77
C LEU A 71 8.57 -1.23 0.56
N HIS A 72 9.59 -2.08 0.63
CA HIS A 72 9.92 -3.03 -0.41
C HIS A 72 9.85 -4.45 0.10
N GLN A 73 9.42 -5.35 -0.77
CA GLN A 73 9.45 -6.79 -0.57
C GLN A 73 9.94 -7.47 -1.84
N ARG A 74 10.77 -8.51 -1.68
CA ARG A 74 11.34 -9.27 -2.79
C ARG A 74 11.16 -10.77 -2.60
N TRP A 75 10.81 -11.45 -3.68
CA TRP A 75 10.74 -12.91 -3.77
C TRP A 75 11.49 -13.39 -5.01
N GLU A 76 12.03 -14.61 -4.96
CA GLU A 76 12.41 -15.33 -6.18
C GLU A 76 11.63 -16.65 -6.26
N LYS A 77 11.04 -16.91 -7.42
CA LYS A 77 10.32 -18.16 -7.68
C LYS A 77 10.33 -18.49 -9.16
N GLY A 78 10.75 -19.71 -9.49
CA GLY A 78 10.69 -20.23 -10.86
C GLY A 78 11.53 -19.42 -11.85
N GLY A 79 12.72 -18.96 -11.44
CA GLY A 79 13.60 -18.15 -12.30
C GLY A 79 13.15 -16.69 -12.49
N ILE A 80 12.12 -16.24 -11.76
CA ILE A 80 11.65 -14.85 -11.80
C ILE A 80 11.88 -14.22 -10.43
N ARG A 81 12.47 -13.03 -10.43
CA ARG A 81 12.57 -12.16 -9.25
C ARG A 81 11.42 -11.18 -9.24
N TYR A 82 10.58 -11.27 -8.22
CA TYR A 82 9.45 -10.38 -8.00
C TYR A 82 9.80 -9.31 -6.99
N HIS A 83 9.40 -8.08 -7.27
CA HIS A 83 9.52 -6.94 -6.36
C HIS A 83 8.17 -6.26 -6.19
N GLN A 84 7.75 -6.07 -4.94
CA GLN A 84 6.65 -5.18 -4.58
C GLN A 84 7.22 -3.95 -3.89
N THR A 85 6.81 -2.77 -4.31
CA THR A 85 7.12 -1.50 -3.65
C THR A 85 5.84 -0.75 -3.34
N LEU A 86 5.68 -0.36 -2.08
CA LEU A 86 4.62 0.52 -1.60
C LEU A 86 5.23 1.90 -1.40
N MET A 87 4.62 2.94 -1.95
CA MET A 87 5.05 4.32 -1.76
C MET A 87 3.83 5.20 -1.49
N LEU A 88 3.88 6.05 -0.47
CA LEU A 88 2.81 6.99 -0.19
C LEU A 88 3.23 8.39 -0.67
N THR A 89 2.43 9.02 -1.52
CA THR A 89 2.61 10.41 -1.92
C THR A 89 1.37 11.24 -1.63
N ARG A 90 1.49 12.55 -1.82
CA ARG A 90 0.39 13.52 -1.76
C ARG A 90 0.18 14.11 -3.13
N LEU A 91 -1.06 14.27 -3.59
CA LEU A 91 -1.37 14.86 -4.89
C LEU A 91 -0.82 16.30 -5.00
N GLY A 92 -0.91 17.08 -3.92
CA GLY A 92 -0.33 18.42 -3.75
C GLY A 92 1.16 18.42 -3.37
N GLU A 93 1.64 19.56 -2.86
CA GLU A 93 3.02 19.70 -2.39
C GLU A 93 3.23 19.14 -0.97
N GLY A 94 4.47 18.76 -0.68
CA GLY A 94 4.92 18.34 0.65
C GLY A 94 4.94 16.83 0.87
N CYS A 95 5.23 16.44 2.11
CA CYS A 95 5.27 15.03 2.52
C CYS A 95 3.86 14.54 2.87
N PRO A 96 3.57 13.24 2.67
CA PRO A 96 2.34 12.66 3.21
C PRO A 96 2.37 12.71 4.75
N SER A 97 1.21 12.98 5.35
CA SER A 97 1.03 12.98 6.80
C SER A 97 -0.35 12.42 7.17
N PRO A 98 -0.58 11.97 8.41
CA PRO A 98 -1.90 11.50 8.84
C PRO A 98 -2.99 12.57 8.67
N SER A 99 -2.64 13.85 8.86
CA SER A 99 -3.57 14.99 8.70
C SER A 99 -3.87 15.34 7.24
N ALA A 100 -3.07 14.87 6.28
CA ALA A 100 -3.20 15.15 4.85
C ALA A 100 -3.60 13.93 4.01
N LEU A 101 -4.18 12.89 4.63
CA LEU A 101 -4.68 11.69 3.93
C LEU A 101 -5.74 12.00 2.87
N GLY A 102 -6.45 13.13 3.01
CA GLY A 102 -7.46 13.62 2.05
C GLY A 102 -6.91 13.96 0.65
N GLU A 103 -5.58 13.95 0.46
CA GLU A 103 -4.92 14.11 -0.84
C GLU A 103 -3.89 13.00 -1.10
N ALA A 104 -3.86 11.96 -0.27
CA ALA A 104 -2.85 10.92 -0.36
C ALA A 104 -3.16 9.92 -1.48
N VAL A 105 -2.09 9.50 -2.18
CA VAL A 105 -2.12 8.45 -3.19
C VAL A 105 -1.15 7.37 -2.75
N LEU A 106 -1.66 6.15 -2.56
CA LEU A 106 -0.85 4.97 -2.32
C LEU A 106 -0.47 4.35 -3.66
N TRP A 107 0.82 4.23 -3.90
CA TRP A 107 1.40 3.60 -5.06
C TRP A 107 1.78 2.18 -4.71
N VAL A 108 1.38 1.23 -5.55
CA VAL A 108 1.83 -0.16 -5.47
C VAL A 108 2.46 -0.53 -6.79
N ARG A 109 3.78 -0.67 -6.80
CA ARG A 109 4.53 -1.15 -7.96
C ARG A 109 4.86 -2.62 -7.77
N VAL A 110 4.40 -3.46 -8.68
CA VAL A 110 4.74 -4.88 -8.74
C VAL A 110 5.54 -5.11 -10.02
N SER A 111 6.76 -5.61 -9.87
CA SER A 111 7.65 -5.89 -11.00
C SER A 111 8.20 -7.30 -10.96
N GLY A 112 8.52 -7.82 -12.13
CA GLY A 112 9.13 -9.12 -12.35
C GLY A 112 10.33 -8.98 -13.27
N GLU A 113 11.42 -9.66 -12.93
CA GLU A 113 12.65 -9.75 -13.73
C GLU A 113 12.91 -11.24 -14.05
N ASN A 114 13.11 -11.57 -15.33
CA ASN A 114 13.48 -12.92 -15.73
C ASN A 114 14.98 -13.16 -15.51
N LEU A 115 15.31 -13.98 -14.51
CA LEU A 115 16.67 -14.42 -14.21
C LEU A 115 17.08 -15.71 -14.95
N ALA A 116 16.13 -16.38 -15.61
CA ALA A 116 16.42 -17.58 -16.39
C ALA A 116 17.13 -17.23 -17.70
N THR A 117 17.93 -18.19 -18.19
CA THR A 117 18.54 -18.12 -19.53
C THR A 117 17.53 -18.33 -20.65
N ASP A 118 16.37 -18.88 -20.30
CA ASP A 118 15.30 -19.21 -21.22
C ASP A 118 14.13 -18.24 -21.09
N TYR A 119 13.34 -18.21 -22.15
CA TYR A 119 12.10 -17.45 -22.21
C TYR A 119 11.10 -17.92 -21.15
N THR A 120 10.45 -16.99 -20.44
CA THR A 120 9.41 -17.28 -19.46
C THR A 120 8.20 -16.35 -19.61
N ASN A 121 7.08 -16.73 -19.00
CA ASN A 121 5.89 -15.90 -18.90
C ASN A 121 5.72 -15.44 -17.46
N ALA A 122 5.58 -14.13 -17.25
CA ALA A 122 5.11 -13.60 -15.98
C ALA A 122 3.60 -13.48 -15.98
N THR A 123 3.02 -13.87 -14.85
CA THR A 123 1.63 -13.57 -14.50
C THR A 123 1.60 -12.69 -13.27
N ALA A 124 0.86 -11.59 -13.33
CA ALA A 124 0.46 -10.81 -12.16
C ALA A 124 -1.07 -10.82 -12.07
N LYS A 125 -1.61 -10.69 -10.86
CA LYS A 125 -3.07 -10.62 -10.66
C LYS A 125 -3.42 -9.37 -9.87
N LEU A 126 -4.67 -8.96 -9.92
CA LEU A 126 -5.24 -7.98 -9.00
C LEU A 126 -6.63 -8.47 -8.58
N ALA A 127 -6.76 -8.81 -7.31
CA ALA A 127 -8.04 -9.07 -6.66
C ALA A 127 -8.28 -8.03 -5.56
N ALA A 128 -9.54 -7.67 -5.32
CA ALA A 128 -9.92 -6.76 -4.26
C ALA A 128 -10.94 -7.37 -3.30
N ARG A 129 -10.86 -6.96 -2.03
CA ARG A 129 -11.86 -7.21 -0.99
C ARG A 129 -12.18 -5.91 -0.27
N LEU A 130 -13.45 -5.59 -0.09
CA LEU A 130 -13.89 -4.41 0.67
C LEU A 130 -14.68 -4.86 1.89
N GLY A 131 -14.28 -4.43 3.08
CA GLY A 131 -14.84 -4.94 4.34
C GLY A 131 -14.72 -6.46 4.47
N GLY A 132 -13.67 -7.06 3.88
CA GLY A 132 -13.45 -8.50 3.85
C GLY A 132 -14.20 -9.27 2.74
N GLN A 133 -15.15 -8.63 2.05
CA GLN A 133 -15.93 -9.28 0.99
C GLN A 133 -15.26 -9.13 -0.38
N PRO A 134 -15.16 -10.19 -1.20
CA PRO A 134 -14.65 -10.08 -2.57
C PRO A 134 -15.44 -9.08 -3.42
N VAL A 135 -14.74 -8.33 -4.26
CA VAL A 135 -15.36 -7.32 -5.14
C VAL A 135 -14.94 -7.59 -6.59
N PRO A 136 -15.90 -7.82 -7.50
CA PRO A 136 -15.62 -7.95 -8.93
C PRO A 136 -14.93 -6.70 -9.50
N LEU A 137 -13.95 -6.92 -10.38
CA LEU A 137 -13.12 -5.86 -10.96
C LEU A 137 -13.17 -5.88 -12.49
N THR A 138 -13.23 -4.69 -13.08
CA THR A 138 -13.05 -4.48 -14.52
C THR A 138 -12.04 -3.38 -14.78
N LEU A 139 -11.31 -3.47 -15.90
CA LEU A 139 -10.40 -2.43 -16.36
C LEU A 139 -11.05 -1.65 -17.51
N ALA A 140 -11.18 -0.33 -17.37
CA ALA A 140 -11.72 0.54 -18.41
C ALA A 140 -10.84 1.80 -18.54
N GLY A 141 -10.20 2.00 -19.69
CA GLY A 141 -9.37 3.18 -19.95
C GLY A 141 -8.22 3.41 -18.94
N GLY A 142 -7.61 2.33 -18.46
CA GLY A 142 -6.56 2.40 -17.42
C GLY A 142 -7.09 2.55 -16.00
N MET A 143 -8.42 2.54 -15.79
CA MET A 143 -9.04 2.65 -14.48
C MET A 143 -9.60 1.29 -14.03
N VAL A 144 -9.23 0.89 -12.81
CA VAL A 144 -9.78 -0.28 -12.13
C VAL A 144 -11.11 0.14 -11.52
N MET A 145 -12.19 -0.49 -11.96
CA MET A 145 -13.56 -0.27 -11.50
C MET A 145 -13.99 -1.40 -10.58
N ALA A 146 -14.56 -1.05 -9.43
CA ALA A 146 -15.12 -1.99 -8.46
C ALA A 146 -16.64 -2.07 -8.61
N HIS A 147 -17.19 -3.28 -8.69
CA HIS A 147 -18.63 -3.52 -8.84
C HIS A 147 -19.26 -3.93 -7.52
N ARG A 148 -20.11 -3.05 -6.95
CA ARG A 148 -20.75 -3.27 -5.64
C ARG A 148 -22.26 -3.14 -5.73
N GLY A 149 -22.91 -4.15 -6.32
CA GLY A 149 -24.38 -4.26 -6.39
C GLY A 149 -25.11 -3.11 -7.11
N GLY A 150 -24.37 -2.21 -7.75
CA GLY A 150 -24.86 -1.00 -8.42
C GLY A 150 -23.87 -0.56 -9.51
N ASN A 151 -23.80 0.75 -9.79
CA ASN A 151 -22.89 1.27 -10.81
C ASN A 151 -21.43 1.02 -10.43
N PRO A 152 -20.55 0.69 -11.40
CA PRO A 152 -19.12 0.52 -11.13
C PRO A 152 -18.51 1.82 -10.63
N GLU A 153 -17.69 1.73 -9.58
CA GLU A 153 -17.01 2.89 -8.98
C GLU A 153 -15.50 2.83 -9.22
N PRO A 154 -14.83 3.97 -9.46
CA PRO A 154 -13.37 4.02 -9.54
C PRO A 154 -12.68 3.56 -8.25
N LEU A 155 -11.87 2.50 -8.36
CA LEU A 155 -11.03 2.00 -7.26
C LEU A 155 -9.60 2.53 -7.37
N ALA A 156 -8.99 2.44 -8.54
CA ALA A 156 -7.60 2.82 -8.73
C ALA A 156 -7.32 3.12 -10.19
N ILE A 157 -6.18 3.76 -10.47
CA ILE A 157 -5.62 3.86 -11.81
C ILE A 157 -4.50 2.83 -11.91
N LEU A 158 -4.39 2.19 -13.07
CA LEU A 158 -3.46 1.11 -13.33
C LEU A 158 -2.64 1.42 -14.58
N ASP A 159 -1.33 1.50 -14.40
CA ASP A 159 -0.38 1.57 -15.50
C ASP A 159 0.20 0.19 -15.73
N LEU A 160 0.18 -0.23 -17.00
CA LEU A 160 0.72 -1.50 -17.47
C LEU A 160 1.77 -1.23 -18.53
N PRO A 161 2.79 -2.10 -18.66
CA PRO A 161 3.76 -1.97 -19.72
C PRO A 161 3.10 -2.20 -21.08
N ALA A 162 3.63 -1.57 -22.12
CA ALA A 162 3.14 -1.74 -23.48
C ALA A 162 3.18 -3.23 -23.88
N GLY A 163 2.05 -3.74 -24.38
CA GLY A 163 1.92 -5.15 -24.79
C GLY A 163 1.48 -6.12 -23.68
N ALA A 164 1.29 -5.66 -22.45
CA ALA A 164 0.63 -6.48 -21.43
C ALA A 164 -0.86 -6.66 -21.78
N ALA A 165 -1.33 -7.91 -21.76
CA ALA A 165 -2.74 -8.22 -21.90
C ALA A 165 -3.38 -8.27 -20.51
N ALA A 166 -4.52 -7.57 -20.35
CA ALA A 166 -5.34 -7.67 -19.15
C ALA A 166 -6.59 -8.50 -19.47
N ALA A 167 -6.73 -9.65 -18.82
CA ALA A 167 -7.95 -10.44 -18.84
C ALA A 167 -8.73 -10.20 -17.55
N THR A 168 -10.05 -10.24 -17.61
CA THR A 168 -10.91 -10.30 -16.42
C THR A 168 -11.71 -11.60 -16.44
N ASN A 169 -11.71 -12.31 -15.32
CA ASN A 169 -12.61 -13.43 -15.08
C ASN A 169 -13.82 -13.03 -14.21
N GLY A 170 -14.08 -11.73 -14.10
CA GLY A 170 -15.12 -11.15 -13.24
C GLY A 170 -14.64 -10.89 -11.81
N ALA A 171 -13.84 -11.77 -11.21
CA ALA A 171 -13.38 -11.60 -9.82
C ALA A 171 -11.96 -10.99 -9.70
N THR A 172 -11.17 -11.12 -10.75
CA THR A 172 -9.73 -10.83 -10.76
C THR A 172 -9.35 -10.24 -12.11
N LEU A 173 -8.46 -9.25 -12.09
CA LEU A 173 -7.71 -8.86 -13.27
C LEU A 173 -6.45 -9.73 -13.33
N GLU A 174 -6.19 -10.35 -14.46
CA GLU A 174 -5.00 -11.14 -14.72
C GLU A 174 -4.19 -10.47 -15.81
N PHE A 175 -2.89 -10.34 -15.58
CA PHE A 175 -1.95 -9.70 -16.48
C PHE A 175 -0.88 -10.68 -16.89
N GLU A 176 -0.68 -10.81 -18.19
CA GLU A 176 0.36 -11.66 -18.77
C GLU A 176 1.34 -10.82 -19.56
N GLY A 177 2.63 -11.09 -19.34
CA GLY A 177 3.73 -10.45 -20.02
C GLY A 177 4.74 -11.48 -20.51
N HIS A 178 5.11 -11.35 -21.78
CA HIS A 178 6.21 -12.10 -22.37
C HIS A 178 7.54 -11.60 -21.79
N MET A 179 8.35 -12.47 -21.16
CA MET A 179 9.61 -12.08 -20.54
C MET A 179 10.80 -12.85 -21.13
N PRO A 180 11.42 -12.35 -22.20
CA PRO A 180 12.74 -12.82 -22.64
C PRO A 180 13.79 -12.73 -21.51
N PRO A 181 14.89 -13.49 -21.60
CA PRO A 181 15.98 -13.43 -20.62
C PRO A 181 16.49 -12.01 -20.38
N GLY A 182 16.65 -11.63 -19.11
CA GLY A 182 17.14 -10.29 -18.72
C GLY A 182 16.16 -9.14 -18.94
N THR A 183 14.90 -9.42 -19.30
CA THR A 183 13.85 -8.39 -19.39
C THR A 183 13.10 -8.25 -18.07
N SER A 184 12.51 -7.07 -17.87
CA SER A 184 11.67 -6.77 -16.71
C SER A 184 10.38 -6.09 -17.12
N GLY A 185 9.30 -6.39 -16.42
CA GLY A 185 8.01 -5.69 -16.53
C GLY A 185 7.55 -5.18 -15.17
N ALA A 186 6.75 -4.10 -15.17
CA ALA A 186 6.18 -3.55 -13.95
C ALA A 186 4.74 -3.10 -14.17
N MET A 187 3.87 -3.47 -13.23
CA MET A 187 2.53 -2.93 -13.06
C MET A 187 2.55 -1.89 -11.95
N VAL A 188 1.92 -0.74 -12.15
CA VAL A 188 1.81 0.32 -11.14
C VAL A 188 0.33 0.60 -10.87
N LEU A 189 -0.09 0.38 -9.62
CA LEU A 189 -1.41 0.75 -9.13
C LEU A 189 -1.33 2.07 -8.37
N LYS A 190 -2.08 3.08 -8.82
CA LYS A 190 -2.29 4.36 -8.14
C LYS A 190 -3.61 4.27 -7.40
N LEU A 191 -3.58 4.15 -6.08
CA LEU A 191 -4.75 4.05 -5.21
C LEU A 191 -4.95 5.36 -4.44
N PRO A 192 -5.88 6.24 -4.88
CA PRO A 192 -6.19 7.44 -4.11
C PRO A 192 -6.91 7.03 -2.83
N LEU A 193 -6.56 7.64 -1.70
CA LEU A 193 -7.14 7.31 -0.38
C LEU A 193 -8.31 8.21 0.00
N PHE A 194 -8.55 9.27 -0.77
CA PHE A 194 -9.71 10.13 -0.65
C PHE A 194 -10.85 9.66 -1.56
N ARG A 195 -12.07 9.81 -1.05
CA ARG A 195 -13.32 9.44 -1.72
C ARG A 195 -14.45 10.41 -1.36
N PRO A 196 -15.41 10.67 -2.27
CA PRO A 196 -15.44 10.23 -3.67
C PRO A 196 -14.38 10.92 -4.53
N LEU A 197 -14.06 10.34 -5.70
CA LEU A 197 -13.13 10.96 -6.67
C LEU A 197 -13.88 11.90 -7.61
N THR A 198 -13.37 13.11 -7.79
CA THR A 198 -13.85 14.03 -8.83
C THR A 198 -13.17 13.72 -10.17
N PRO A 199 -13.80 14.08 -11.32
CA PRO A 199 -13.17 13.92 -12.63
C PRO A 199 -11.80 14.62 -12.73
N GLU A 200 -11.65 15.81 -12.15
CA GLU A 200 -10.39 16.54 -12.11
C GLU A 200 -9.29 15.80 -11.34
N GLN A 201 -9.64 15.20 -10.19
CA GLN A 201 -8.70 14.38 -9.41
C GLN A 201 -8.27 13.14 -10.19
N ILE A 202 -9.21 12.48 -10.88
CA ILE A 202 -8.91 11.31 -11.71
C ILE A 202 -7.92 11.68 -12.81
N GLU A 203 -8.19 12.74 -13.57
CA GLU A 203 -7.29 13.20 -14.63
C GLU A 203 -5.92 13.57 -14.07
N ARG A 204 -5.85 14.27 -12.95
CA ARG A 204 -4.58 14.64 -12.33
C ARG A 204 -3.75 13.42 -11.92
N ILE A 205 -4.36 12.41 -11.31
CA ILE A 205 -3.66 11.19 -10.87
C ILE A 205 -3.22 10.35 -12.07
N LYS A 206 -4.02 10.32 -13.14
CA LYS A 206 -3.75 9.54 -14.34
C LYS A 206 -2.40 9.87 -14.96
N PHE A 207 -2.06 11.16 -15.05
CA PHE A 207 -0.81 11.64 -15.65
C PHE A 207 0.39 11.68 -14.69
N LEU A 208 0.23 11.22 -13.44
CA LEU A 208 1.38 11.08 -12.55
C LEU A 208 2.23 9.89 -12.97
N GLU A 209 3.53 10.08 -13.09
CA GLU A 209 4.48 9.00 -13.40
C GLU A 209 5.22 8.55 -12.14
N TYR A 210 5.41 7.24 -11.98
CA TYR A 210 5.98 6.67 -10.76
C TYR A 210 7.37 7.25 -10.43
N ASP A 211 8.24 7.35 -11.43
CA ASP A 211 9.62 7.81 -11.24
C ASP A 211 9.68 9.32 -10.90
N ASP A 212 8.81 10.12 -11.50
CA ASP A 212 8.70 11.55 -11.19
C ASP A 212 8.19 11.78 -9.76
N GLU A 213 7.18 11.02 -9.38
CA GLU A 213 6.60 11.02 -8.03
C GLU A 213 7.60 10.57 -6.98
N TRP A 214 8.41 9.57 -7.32
CA TRP A 214 9.51 9.13 -6.49
C TRP A 214 10.52 10.26 -6.25
N GLN A 215 10.98 10.93 -7.30
CA GLN A 215 11.89 12.07 -7.16
C GLN A 215 11.26 13.23 -6.38
N ARG A 216 9.97 13.48 -6.58
CA ARG A 216 9.23 14.52 -5.86
C ARG A 216 9.15 14.20 -4.37
N LEU A 217 8.84 12.95 -4.02
CA LEU A 217 8.81 12.49 -2.64
C LEU A 217 10.18 12.63 -1.98
N LYS A 218 11.27 12.17 -2.62
CA LYS A 218 12.64 12.32 -2.08
C LYS A 218 12.98 13.78 -1.78
N LYS A 219 12.67 14.69 -2.71
CA LYS A 219 12.92 16.13 -2.55
C LYS A 219 12.10 16.72 -1.41
N ALA A 220 10.82 16.36 -1.29
CA ALA A 220 9.97 16.81 -0.20
C ALA A 220 10.46 16.25 1.15
N TRP A 221 10.84 14.98 1.18
CA TRP A 221 11.33 14.29 2.38
C TRP A 221 12.64 14.89 2.89
N ALA A 222 13.57 15.23 2.00
CA ALA A 222 14.82 15.89 2.34
C ALA A 222 14.63 17.31 2.92
N ARG A 223 13.51 17.97 2.61
CA ARG A 223 13.16 19.32 3.12
C ARG A 223 12.28 19.29 4.37
N ARG A 224 11.91 18.11 4.86
CA ARG A 224 11.01 17.99 6.01
C ARG A 224 11.67 18.54 7.27
N ASP A 225 10.84 19.08 8.16
CA ASP A 225 11.29 19.44 9.50
C ASP A 225 11.60 18.15 10.28
N THR A 226 12.88 17.87 10.51
CA THR A 226 13.36 16.68 11.22
C THR A 226 12.98 16.69 12.70
N ASN A 227 12.47 17.81 13.23
CA ASN A 227 11.95 17.89 14.58
C ASN A 227 10.54 17.31 14.72
N GLN A 228 9.86 17.00 13.62
CA GLN A 228 8.62 16.25 13.64
C GLN A 228 8.92 14.74 13.61
N PRO A 229 8.28 13.92 14.45
CA PRO A 229 8.46 12.47 14.39
C PRO A 229 8.04 11.98 13.00
N GLY A 230 8.96 11.27 12.34
CA GLY A 230 8.69 10.66 11.03
C GLY A 230 7.50 9.72 11.13
N TRP A 231 6.50 9.92 10.27
CA TRP A 231 5.37 9.00 10.16
C TRP A 231 5.68 7.96 9.08
N PHE A 232 5.84 6.71 9.51
CA PHE A 232 5.96 5.58 8.59
C PHE A 232 4.60 4.88 8.46
N PRO A 233 3.92 4.96 7.29
CA PRO A 233 2.55 4.52 7.11
C PRO A 233 2.41 3.00 6.93
N PHE A 234 3.53 2.28 6.82
CA PHE A 234 3.54 0.89 6.42
C PHE A 234 3.97 -0.06 7.53
N ARG A 235 3.49 -1.30 7.45
CA ARG A 235 4.00 -2.40 8.25
C ARG A 235 4.09 -3.65 7.39
N ALA A 236 5.17 -4.40 7.54
CA ALA A 236 5.25 -5.76 7.02
C ALA A 236 4.78 -6.76 8.09
N GLU A 237 3.90 -7.69 7.73
CA GLU A 237 3.40 -8.72 8.63
C GLU A 237 3.39 -10.10 7.98
N THR A 238 3.59 -11.14 8.78
CA THR A 238 3.42 -12.53 8.34
C THR A 238 1.95 -12.77 8.01
N SER A 239 1.64 -13.26 6.81
CA SER A 239 0.29 -13.73 6.50
C SER A 239 -0.05 -14.88 7.44
N ALA A 240 -1.23 -14.83 8.07
CA ALA A 240 -1.77 -16.02 8.73
C ALA A 240 -1.87 -17.14 7.69
N ALA A 241 -1.35 -18.33 8.01
CA ALA A 241 -1.56 -19.52 7.20
C ALA A 241 -3.09 -19.76 7.12
N LYS A 242 -3.61 -19.89 5.91
CA LYS A 242 -4.98 -20.36 5.69
C LYS A 242 -5.04 -21.87 5.87
#